data_AF-A0A0L8LCX7-F1
#
_entry.id   AF-A0A0L8LCX7-F1
#
_cell.length_a   1.000
_cell.length_b   1.000
_cell.length_c   1.000
_cell.angle_alpha   90.00
_cell.angle_beta   90.00
_cell.angle_gamma   90.00
#
_symmetry.space_group_name_H-M   'P 1'
#
loop_
_entity.id
_entity.type
_entity.pdbx_description
1 polymer ?
#
loop_
_entity_poly.entity_id
_entity_poly.type
_entity_poly.pdbx_seq_one_letter_code
_entity_poly.pdbx_strand_id
1 'polypeptide(L)'
;MDNDVSAGSTTTIVGRLALGVTLLAVGLGHTGLIDGVTAADAVSIAQYVGGVALFVAGLIAFRDRDTVSGTAFTALGALWFTWAVSAGDQVTANAAGLFLLLFALVVLTLTVAAGDQLAKGTYGLFFASLVLLAVAHFTDSGSLAEVGGWFGVAAGAVAWYAATAALAHWPTAVPRRAARRGVTATG
;
A
#
# COMPACT_ATOMS: atom_id res chain seq x y z
N MET A 1 9.77 -15.52 29.53
CA MET A 1 8.50 -14.79 29.33
C MET A 1 8.87 -13.58 28.51
N ASP A 2 8.98 -13.74 27.20
CA ASP A 2 9.36 -12.66 26.30
C ASP A 2 8.22 -12.52 25.28
N ASN A 3 7.15 -11.87 25.72
CA ASN A 3 6.11 -11.38 24.81
C ASN A 3 6.56 -10.00 24.34
N ASP A 4 7.60 -9.97 23.52
CA ASP A 4 7.88 -8.82 22.68
C ASP A 4 6.78 -8.78 21.63
N VAL A 5 5.67 -8.15 22.01
CA VAL A 5 4.74 -7.61 21.03
C VAL A 5 5.57 -6.61 20.26
N SER A 6 6.08 -7.02 19.10
CA SER A 6 6.85 -6.18 18.20
C SER A 6 5.93 -5.05 17.74
N ALA A 7 5.86 -3.99 18.56
CA ALA A 7 5.43 -2.68 18.11
C ALA A 7 6.36 -2.38 16.95
N GLY A 8 5.82 -2.40 15.72
CA GLY A 8 6.62 -2.19 14.52
C GLY A 8 7.53 -0.97 14.71
N SER A 9 8.78 -1.07 14.28
CA SER A 9 9.76 0.02 14.41
C SER A 9 9.12 1.35 14.01
N THR A 10 9.48 2.44 14.68
CA THR A 10 8.97 3.79 14.39
C THR A 10 9.04 4.11 12.89
N THR A 11 10.08 3.61 12.22
CA THR A 11 10.28 3.68 10.77
C THR A 11 9.16 2.99 9.97
N THR A 12 8.73 1.80 10.40
CA THR A 12 7.62 1.04 9.81
C THR A 12 6.29 1.76 9.97
N ILE A 13 6.06 2.43 11.10
CA ILE A 13 4.84 3.22 11.35
C ILE A 13 4.77 4.41 10.38
N VAL A 14 5.87 5.17 10.28
CA VAL A 14 5.94 6.32 9.37
C VAL A 14 5.76 5.90 7.91
N GLY A 15 6.41 4.81 7.49
CA GLY A 15 6.25 4.29 6.12
C GLY A 15 4.81 3.86 5.82
N ARG A 16 4.13 3.19 6.76
CA ARG A 16 2.72 2.80 6.60
C ARG A 16 1.78 4.00 6.55
N LEU A 17 2.05 5.07 7.31
CA LEU A 17 1.28 6.31 7.24
C LEU A 17 1.47 7.04 5.91
N ALA A 18 2.72 7.22 5.47
CA ALA A 18 3.04 7.87 4.20
C ALA A 18 2.39 7.13 3.02
N LEU A 19 2.48 5.80 3.03
CA LEU A 19 1.81 4.95 2.06
C LEU A 19 0.29 5.06 2.14
N GLY A 20 -0.29 5.01 3.35
CA GLY A 20 -1.73 5.12 3.55
C GLY A 20 -2.32 6.43 3.05
N VAL A 21 -1.70 7.57 3.40
CA VAL A 21 -2.13 8.89 2.96
C VAL A 21 -2.03 9.03 1.43
N THR A 22 -0.95 8.53 0.84
CA THR A 22 -0.75 8.60 -0.62
C THR A 22 -1.81 7.77 -1.36
N LEU A 23 -2.06 6.54 -0.88
CA LEU A 23 -3.07 5.66 -1.48
C LEU A 23 -4.49 6.23 -1.36
N LEU A 24 -4.82 6.84 -0.22
CA LEU A 24 -6.10 7.51 -0.05
C LEU A 24 -6.24 8.69 -1.01
N ALA A 25 -5.22 9.55 -1.13
CA ALA A 25 -5.24 10.71 -2.01
C ALA A 25 -5.39 10.30 -3.49
N VAL A 26 -4.54 9.38 -3.96
CA VAL A 26 -4.56 8.91 -5.35
C VAL A 26 -5.82 8.08 -5.64
N GLY A 27 -6.23 7.23 -4.70
CA GLY A 27 -7.43 6.41 -4.84
C GLY A 27 -8.69 7.27 -4.97
N LEU A 28 -8.88 8.25 -4.07
CA LEU A 28 -10.00 9.19 -4.15
C LEU A 28 -9.99 10.01 -5.43
N GLY A 29 -8.81 10.38 -5.95
CA GLY A 29 -8.68 11.06 -7.23
C GLY A 29 -9.11 10.22 -8.45
N HIS A 30 -9.20 8.89 -8.32
CA HIS A 30 -9.68 7.99 -9.37
C HIS A 30 -11.15 7.59 -9.18
N THR A 31 -11.72 7.69 -7.97
CA THR A 31 -13.12 7.31 -7.74
C THR A 31 -14.13 8.34 -8.26
N GLY A 32 -13.70 9.56 -8.59
CA GLY A 32 -14.60 10.64 -9.03
C GLY A 32 -15.64 11.02 -7.98
N LEU A 33 -15.48 10.58 -6.72
CA LEU A 33 -16.47 10.75 -5.65
C LEU A 33 -16.55 12.19 -5.15
N ILE A 34 -15.45 12.94 -5.26
CA ILE A 34 -15.36 14.34 -4.85
C ILE A 34 -15.22 15.17 -6.13
N ASP A 35 -16.28 15.91 -6.46
CA ASP A 35 -16.27 16.83 -7.60
C ASP A 35 -15.08 17.80 -7.49
N GLY A 36 -14.22 17.81 -8.50
CA GLY A 36 -13.05 18.66 -8.59
C GLY A 36 -11.77 18.13 -7.93
N VAL A 37 -11.78 16.93 -7.34
CA VAL A 37 -10.55 16.23 -6.93
C VAL A 37 -10.23 15.14 -7.93
N THR A 38 -9.15 15.34 -8.67
CA THR A 38 -8.64 14.43 -9.68
C THR A 38 -7.35 13.77 -9.20
N ALA A 39 -6.93 12.70 -9.87
CA ALA A 39 -5.61 12.11 -9.66
C ALA A 39 -4.47 13.14 -9.82
N ALA A 40 -4.66 14.18 -10.64
CA ALA A 40 -3.68 15.25 -10.82
C ALA A 40 -3.44 16.07 -9.54
N ASP A 41 -4.46 16.23 -8.69
CA ASP A 41 -4.34 16.96 -7.42
C ASP A 41 -3.52 16.19 -6.39
N ALA A 42 -3.48 14.85 -6.53
CA ALA A 42 -2.67 13.98 -5.69
C ALA A 42 -1.19 13.92 -6.12
N VAL A 43 -0.79 14.53 -7.25
CA VAL A 43 0.58 14.46 -7.80
C VAL A 43 1.61 15.00 -6.81
N SER A 44 1.31 16.10 -6.13
CA SER A 44 2.23 16.70 -5.16
C SER A 44 2.41 15.81 -3.91
N ILE A 45 1.31 15.22 -3.42
CA ILE A 45 1.33 14.26 -2.30
C ILE A 45 2.10 12.99 -2.72
N ALA A 46 1.81 12.45 -3.90
CA ALA A 46 2.51 11.30 -4.45
C ALA A 46 4.02 11.58 -4.61
N GLN A 47 4.41 12.76 -5.09
CA GLN A 47 5.82 13.11 -5.26
C GLN A 47 6.57 13.20 -3.92
N TYR A 48 6.06 13.99 -2.98
CA TYR A 48 6.80 14.32 -1.77
C TYR A 48 6.58 13.30 -0.64
N VAL A 49 5.33 12.91 -0.39
CA VAL A 49 4.98 11.99 0.71
C VAL A 49 5.13 10.55 0.24
N GLY A 50 4.47 10.21 -0.86
CA GLY A 50 4.50 8.88 -1.44
C GLY A 50 5.85 8.50 -2.00
N GLY A 51 6.57 9.46 -2.58
CA GLY A 51 7.84 9.26 -3.25
C GLY A 51 9.01 9.47 -2.31
N VAL A 52 9.38 10.73 -2.07
CA VAL A 52 10.60 11.09 -1.33
C VAL A 52 10.56 10.59 0.12
N ALA A 53 9.51 10.93 0.89
CA ALA A 53 9.45 10.56 2.30
C ALA A 53 9.38 9.05 2.51
N LEU A 54 8.56 8.34 1.73
CA LEU A 54 8.48 6.88 1.78
C LEU A 54 9.80 6.22 1.39
N PHE A 55 10.47 6.71 0.35
CA PHE A 55 11.77 6.19 -0.07
C PHE A 55 12.82 6.34 1.04
N VAL A 56 12.90 7.52 1.66
CA VAL A 56 13.79 7.77 2.81
C VAL A 56 13.45 6.87 3.99
N ALA A 57 12.17 6.67 4.30
CA ALA A 57 11.76 5.72 5.34
C ALA A 57 12.23 4.29 5.03
N GLY A 58 12.21 3.88 3.76
CA GLY A 58 12.78 2.60 3.32
C GLY A 58 14.29 2.49 3.54
N LEU A 59 15.05 3.54 3.26
CA LEU A 59 16.50 3.57 3.52
C LEU A 59 16.81 3.45 5.03
N ILE A 60 16.02 4.13 5.86
CA ILE A 60 16.15 4.02 7.32
C ILE A 60 15.79 2.60 7.80
N ALA A 61 14.77 1.96 7.20
CA ALA A 61 14.40 0.59 7.56
C ALA A 61 15.52 -0.42 7.23
N PHE A 62 16.22 -0.23 6.10
CA PHE A 62 17.42 -1.02 5.81
C PHE A 62 18.53 -0.82 6.86
N ARG A 63 18.73 0.42 7.33
CA ARG A 63 19.67 0.72 8.43
C ARG A 63 19.27 0.01 9.72
N ASP A 64 17.98 -0.07 10.00
CA ASP A 64 17.40 -0.75 11.17
C ASP A 64 17.32 -2.29 10.99
N ARG A 65 17.88 -2.83 9.89
CA ARG A 65 17.88 -4.26 9.49
C ARG A 65 16.50 -4.85 9.21
N ASP A 66 15.48 -4.01 8.97
CA ASP A 66 14.18 -4.43 8.46
C ASP A 66 14.21 -4.44 6.93
N THR A 67 14.70 -5.54 6.35
CA THR A 67 14.86 -5.70 4.91
C THR A 67 13.54 -5.78 4.16
N VAL A 68 12.49 -6.30 4.80
CA VAL A 68 11.16 -6.44 4.19
C VAL A 68 10.50 -5.08 4.03
N SER A 69 10.41 -4.29 5.12
CA SER A 69 9.86 -2.94 5.05
C SER A 69 10.75 -2.00 4.24
N GLY A 70 12.07 -2.16 4.34
CA GLY A 70 13.03 -1.38 3.54
C GLY A 70 12.83 -1.57 2.04
N THR A 71 12.67 -2.83 1.59
CA THR A 71 12.40 -3.14 0.18
C THR A 71 11.04 -2.61 -0.25
N ALA A 72 10.02 -2.77 0.59
CA ALA A 72 8.68 -2.30 0.29
C ALA A 72 8.65 -0.78 0.11
N PHE A 73 9.12 -0.02 1.10
CA PHE A 73 9.01 1.44 1.07
C PHE A 73 9.92 2.09 0.03
N THR A 74 11.12 1.55 -0.23
CA THR A 74 11.96 2.07 -1.31
C THR A 74 11.35 1.81 -2.69
N ALA A 75 10.84 0.60 -2.94
CA ALA A 75 10.21 0.29 -4.22
C ALA A 75 8.93 1.10 -4.46
N LEU A 76 8.08 1.23 -3.44
CA LEU A 76 6.84 2.00 -3.54
C LEU A 76 7.11 3.52 -3.56
N GLY A 77 8.16 3.98 -2.91
CA GLY A 77 8.67 5.35 -3.07
C GLY A 77 9.09 5.65 -4.51
N ALA A 78 9.84 4.74 -5.13
CA ALA A 78 10.25 4.88 -6.52
C ALA A 78 9.06 4.88 -7.49
N LEU A 79 8.02 4.05 -7.23
CA LEU A 79 6.75 4.09 -7.98
C LEU A 79 6.16 5.51 -7.96
N TRP A 80 5.87 6.03 -6.77
CA TRP A 80 5.13 7.29 -6.64
C TRP A 80 5.90 8.47 -7.20
N PHE A 81 7.22 8.49 -6.99
CA PHE A 81 8.10 9.50 -7.56
C PHE A 81 8.10 9.46 -9.09
N THR A 82 8.26 8.28 -9.68
CA THR A 82 8.28 8.15 -11.15
C THR A 82 6.93 8.51 -11.76
N TRP A 83 5.83 8.08 -11.11
CA TRP A 83 4.48 8.41 -11.54
C TRP A 83 4.22 9.92 -11.50
N ALA A 84 4.57 10.60 -10.41
CA ALA A 84 4.33 12.02 -10.26
C ALA A 84 5.20 12.88 -11.20
N VAL A 85 6.44 12.46 -11.49
CA VAL A 85 7.26 13.11 -12.53
C VAL A 85 6.64 12.94 -13.92
N SER A 86 6.11 11.77 -14.21
CA SER A 86 5.48 11.48 -15.52
C SER A 86 4.14 12.21 -15.74
N ALA A 87 3.50 12.72 -14.68
CA ALA A 87 2.21 13.40 -14.77
C ALA A 87 2.26 14.74 -15.55
N GLY A 88 3.45 15.34 -15.72
CA GLY A 88 3.65 16.54 -16.53
C GLY A 88 4.01 16.27 -18.00
N ASP A 89 4.28 15.02 -18.36
CA ASP A 89 4.74 14.62 -19.70
C ASP A 89 3.61 13.97 -20.51
N GLN A 90 3.73 14.05 -21.84
CA GLN A 90 2.82 13.36 -22.77
C GLN A 90 3.14 11.85 -22.79
N VAL A 91 2.63 11.12 -21.79
CA VAL A 91 2.73 9.65 -21.71
C VAL A 91 1.54 9.01 -22.40
N THR A 92 1.77 8.04 -23.28
CA THR A 92 0.68 7.29 -23.90
C THR A 92 -0.02 6.40 -22.88
N ALA A 93 -1.33 6.19 -23.03
CA ALA A 93 -2.10 5.33 -22.12
C ALA A 93 -1.49 3.93 -21.98
N ASN A 94 -0.99 3.35 -23.08
CA ASN A 94 -0.32 2.05 -23.06
C ASN A 94 0.99 2.06 -22.25
N ALA A 95 1.77 3.14 -22.31
CA ALA A 95 2.99 3.26 -21.51
C ALA A 95 2.65 3.40 -20.01
N ALA A 96 1.63 4.17 -19.66
CA ALA A 96 1.13 4.30 -18.30
C ALA A 96 0.61 2.96 -17.76
N GLY A 97 -0.19 2.23 -18.53
CA GLY A 97 -0.69 0.91 -18.16
C GLY A 97 0.42 -0.11 -17.96
N LEU A 98 1.41 -0.15 -18.85
CA LEU A 98 2.57 -1.04 -18.71
C LEU A 98 3.39 -0.71 -17.46
N PHE A 99 3.63 0.57 -17.19
CA PHE A 99 4.31 1.03 -15.99
C PHE A 99 3.62 0.51 -14.72
N LEU A 100 2.29 0.69 -14.61
CA LEU A 100 1.52 0.21 -13.47
C LEU A 100 1.57 -1.31 -13.33
N LEU A 101 1.54 -2.04 -14.46
CA LEU A 101 1.60 -3.51 -14.46
C LEU A 101 2.96 -4.03 -13.98
N LEU A 102 4.07 -3.40 -14.39
CA LEU A 102 5.41 -3.73 -13.91
C LEU A 102 5.52 -3.54 -12.39
N PHE A 103 4.98 -2.45 -11.87
CA PHE A 103 4.94 -2.23 -10.43
C PHE A 103 3.92 -3.11 -9.71
N ALA A 104 2.84 -3.56 -10.37
CA ALA A 104 1.95 -4.56 -9.81
C ALA A 104 2.70 -5.87 -9.52
N LEU A 105 3.63 -6.28 -10.38
CA LEU A 105 4.49 -7.45 -10.10
C LEU A 105 5.36 -7.25 -8.86
N VAL A 106 5.91 -6.04 -8.68
CA VAL A 106 6.67 -5.69 -7.46
C VAL A 106 5.77 -5.80 -6.23
N VAL A 107 4.57 -5.20 -6.27
CA VAL A 107 3.61 -5.26 -5.16
C VAL A 107 3.14 -6.70 -4.89
N LEU A 108 3.01 -7.53 -5.91
CA LEU A 108 2.71 -8.96 -5.75
C LEU A 108 3.82 -9.66 -4.97
N THR A 109 5.09 -9.41 -5.29
CA THR A 109 6.22 -9.92 -4.52
C THR A 109 6.15 -9.46 -3.05
N LEU A 110 5.85 -8.18 -2.81
CA LEU A 110 5.69 -7.63 -1.46
C LEU A 110 4.52 -8.26 -0.70
N THR A 111 3.42 -8.55 -1.39
CA THR A 111 2.24 -9.22 -0.81
C THR A 111 2.59 -10.61 -0.30
N VAL A 112 3.37 -11.37 -1.08
CA VAL A 112 3.83 -12.71 -0.69
C VAL A 112 4.84 -12.62 0.46
N ALA A 113 5.76 -11.64 0.41
CA ALA A 113 6.82 -11.46 1.40
C ALA A 113 6.36 -10.83 2.73
N ALA A 114 5.19 -10.20 2.77
CA ALA A 114 4.70 -9.52 3.97
C ALA A 114 4.57 -10.46 5.17
N GLY A 115 5.11 -10.04 6.33
CA GLY A 115 5.09 -10.84 7.56
C GLY A 115 3.75 -10.81 8.29
N ASP A 116 3.02 -9.68 8.23
CA ASP A 116 1.75 -9.48 8.95
C ASP A 116 0.53 -9.44 8.03
N GLN A 117 -0.65 -9.79 8.57
CA GLN A 117 -1.90 -9.87 7.80
C GLN A 117 -2.37 -8.50 7.29
N LEU A 118 -2.12 -7.42 8.01
CA LEU A 118 -2.52 -6.08 7.59
C LEU A 118 -1.64 -5.59 6.44
N ALA A 119 -0.34 -5.91 6.45
CA ALA A 119 0.57 -5.63 5.34
C ALA A 119 0.20 -6.47 4.11
N LYS A 120 -0.10 -7.76 4.28
CA LYS A 120 -0.64 -8.61 3.19
C LYS A 120 -1.92 -8.03 2.60
N GLY A 121 -2.85 -7.60 3.44
CA GLY A 121 -4.10 -6.97 3.01
C GLY A 121 -3.85 -5.66 2.26
N THR A 122 -2.97 -4.80 2.79
CA THR A 122 -2.58 -3.54 2.17
C THR A 122 -1.99 -3.76 0.77
N TYR A 123 -0.96 -4.61 0.66
CA TYR A 123 -0.29 -4.87 -0.61
C TYR A 123 -1.18 -5.65 -1.58
N GLY A 124 -2.01 -6.59 -1.10
CA GLY A 124 -2.93 -7.32 -1.95
C GLY A 124 -4.03 -6.44 -2.56
N LEU A 125 -4.61 -5.54 -1.76
CA LEU A 125 -5.56 -4.54 -2.26
C LEU A 125 -4.88 -3.55 -3.22
N PHE A 126 -3.67 -3.12 -2.89
CA PHE A 126 -2.92 -2.22 -3.76
C PHE A 126 -2.53 -2.87 -5.10
N PHE A 127 -2.17 -4.16 -5.08
CA PHE A 127 -1.95 -4.95 -6.29
C PHE A 127 -3.19 -4.98 -7.18
N ALA A 128 -4.35 -5.28 -6.61
CA ALA A 128 -5.61 -5.27 -7.35
C ALA A 128 -5.91 -3.88 -7.95
N SER A 129 -5.68 -2.81 -7.18
CA SER A 129 -5.79 -1.42 -7.67
C SER A 129 -4.90 -1.17 -8.89
N LEU A 130 -3.61 -1.51 -8.82
CA LEU A 130 -2.66 -1.30 -9.92
C LEU A 130 -3.04 -2.09 -11.18
N VAL A 131 -3.48 -3.35 -11.04
CA VAL A 131 -3.93 -4.16 -12.17
C VAL A 131 -5.19 -3.56 -12.82
N LEU A 132 -6.16 -3.13 -12.01
CA LEU A 132 -7.37 -2.51 -12.52
C LEU A 132 -7.09 -1.19 -13.25
N LEU A 133 -6.24 -0.32 -12.69
CA LEU A 133 -5.83 0.92 -13.34
C LEU A 133 -5.04 0.63 -14.63
N ALA A 134 -4.15 -0.36 -14.64
CA ALA A 134 -3.41 -0.75 -15.84
C ALA A 134 -4.36 -1.18 -16.97
N VAL A 135 -5.34 -2.03 -16.66
CA VAL A 135 -6.36 -2.46 -17.63
C VAL A 135 -7.23 -1.29 -18.06
N ALA A 136 -7.59 -0.39 -17.15
CA ALA A 136 -8.33 0.83 -17.48
C ALA A 136 -7.60 1.67 -18.53
N HIS A 137 -6.28 1.84 -18.39
CA HIS A 137 -5.46 2.54 -19.37
C HIS A 137 -5.36 1.82 -20.72
N PHE A 138 -5.30 0.48 -20.74
CA PHE A 138 -5.25 -0.27 -22.00
C PHE A 138 -6.58 -0.28 -22.75
N THR A 139 -7.69 -0.14 -22.04
CA THR A 139 -9.05 -0.24 -22.59
C THR A 139 -9.77 1.11 -22.67
N ASP A 140 -9.13 2.19 -22.21
CA ASP A 140 -9.70 3.53 -22.07
C ASP A 140 -11.04 3.52 -21.29
N SER A 141 -11.12 2.72 -20.23
CA SER A 141 -12.36 2.51 -19.47
C SER A 141 -12.36 3.23 -18.12
N GLY A 142 -13.09 4.35 -18.07
CA GLY A 142 -13.24 5.15 -16.84
C GLY A 142 -13.86 4.38 -15.67
N SER A 143 -14.77 3.43 -15.92
CA SER A 143 -15.39 2.62 -14.88
C SER A 143 -14.40 1.65 -14.20
N LEU A 144 -13.42 1.11 -14.93
CA LEU A 144 -12.36 0.30 -14.32
C LEU A 144 -11.41 1.16 -13.50
N ALA A 145 -11.13 2.38 -13.96
CA ALA A 145 -10.33 3.34 -13.20
C ALA A 145 -11.01 3.68 -11.86
N GLU A 146 -12.32 3.88 -11.86
CA GLU A 146 -13.11 4.11 -10.64
C GLU A 146 -13.02 2.93 -9.66
N VAL A 147 -13.28 1.71 -10.16
CA VAL A 147 -13.21 0.50 -9.32
C VAL A 147 -11.80 0.32 -8.77
N GLY A 148 -10.76 0.49 -9.58
CA GLY A 148 -9.39 0.41 -9.12
C GLY A 148 -9.02 1.50 -8.11
N GLY A 149 -9.59 2.71 -8.24
CA GLY A 149 -9.51 3.77 -7.24
C GLY A 149 -10.04 3.33 -5.88
N TRP A 150 -11.20 2.67 -5.84
CA TRP A 150 -11.77 2.14 -4.59
C TRP A 150 -10.90 1.08 -3.92
N PHE A 151 -10.25 0.20 -4.70
CA PHE A 151 -9.26 -0.73 -4.16
C PHE A 151 -8.05 0.00 -3.57
N GLY A 152 -7.62 1.10 -4.19
CA GLY A 152 -6.57 1.98 -3.67
C GLY A 152 -6.97 2.63 -2.34
N VAL A 153 -8.20 3.15 -2.25
CA VAL A 153 -8.76 3.71 -1.00
C VAL A 153 -8.79 2.65 0.10
N ALA A 154 -9.28 1.45 -0.20
CA ALA A 154 -9.30 0.34 0.74
C ALA A 154 -7.89 -0.04 1.22
N ALA A 155 -6.92 -0.13 0.30
CA ALA A 155 -5.52 -0.36 0.65
C ALA A 155 -4.96 0.72 1.58
N GLY A 156 -5.22 1.99 1.26
CA GLY A 156 -4.80 3.14 2.06
C GLY A 156 -5.42 3.15 3.46
N ALA A 157 -6.70 2.81 3.58
CA ALA A 157 -7.40 2.70 4.86
C ALA A 157 -6.82 1.58 5.74
N VAL A 158 -6.50 0.42 5.15
CA VAL A 158 -5.85 -0.70 5.89
C VAL A 158 -4.44 -0.31 6.34
N ALA A 159 -3.67 0.38 5.49
CA ALA A 159 -2.33 0.87 5.83
C ALA A 159 -2.36 1.87 7.00
N TRP A 160 -3.27 2.84 6.94
CA TRP A 160 -3.51 3.82 7.99
C TRP A 160 -3.97 3.15 9.30
N TYR A 161 -4.92 2.22 9.23
CA TYR A 161 -5.37 1.45 10.39
C TYR A 161 -4.21 0.70 11.03
N ALA A 162 -3.36 0.07 10.23
CA ALA A 162 -2.24 -0.70 10.76
C ALA A 162 -1.18 0.18 11.46
N ALA A 163 -0.93 1.38 10.94
CA ALA A 163 -0.06 2.34 11.60
C ALA A 163 -0.67 2.88 12.91
N THR A 164 -1.95 3.26 12.88
CA THR A 164 -2.65 3.78 14.06
C THR A 164 -2.79 2.71 15.15
N ALA A 165 -3.10 1.47 14.78
CA ALA A 165 -3.16 0.36 15.71
C ALA A 165 -1.79 0.08 16.35
N ALA A 166 -0.69 0.20 15.60
CA ALA A 166 0.66 0.07 16.16
C ALA A 166 0.97 1.19 17.18
N LEU A 167 0.59 2.44 16.89
CA LEU A 167 0.76 3.57 17.81
C LEU A 167 -0.11 3.44 19.06
N ALA A 168 -1.37 3.07 18.89
CA ALA A 168 -2.35 2.96 19.97
C ALA A 168 -2.25 1.65 20.76
N HIS A 169 -1.33 0.75 20.39
CA HIS A 169 -1.14 -0.59 20.99
C HIS A 169 -2.41 -1.44 20.92
N TRP A 170 -3.17 -1.29 19.84
CA TRP A 170 -4.42 -2.02 19.61
C TRP A 170 -4.16 -3.41 19.04
N PRO A 171 -5.06 -4.38 19.28
CA PRO A 171 -4.94 -5.71 18.71
C PRO A 171 -5.02 -5.66 17.17
N THR A 172 -3.92 -6.06 16.52
CA THR A 172 -3.79 -6.15 15.05
C THR A 172 -4.06 -7.55 14.51
N ALA A 173 -4.17 -8.55 15.40
CA ALA A 173 -4.49 -9.93 15.05
C ALA A 173 -5.99 -10.19 15.20
N VAL A 174 -6.63 -10.69 14.14
CA VAL A 174 -7.94 -11.32 14.24
C VAL A 174 -7.77 -12.57 15.10
N PRO A 175 -8.49 -12.73 16.23
CA PRO A 175 -8.38 -13.93 17.04
C PRO A 175 -8.79 -15.13 16.18
N ARG A 176 -7.80 -15.91 15.73
CA ARG A 176 -8.06 -17.26 15.23
C ARG A 176 -8.70 -18.00 16.39
N ARG A 177 -10.02 -18.23 16.31
CA ARG A 177 -10.72 -19.15 17.21
C ARG A 177 -9.88 -20.43 17.22
N ALA A 178 -9.22 -20.69 18.34
CA ALA A 178 -8.47 -21.90 18.55
C ALA A 178 -9.45 -23.04 18.29
N ALA A 179 -9.22 -23.80 17.23
CA ALA A 179 -9.94 -25.03 16.97
C ALA A 179 -9.81 -25.87 18.24
N ARG A 180 -10.94 -26.04 18.91
CA ARG A 180 -11.13 -26.70 20.19
C ARG A 180 -10.34 -28.00 20.18
N ARG A 181 -9.20 -28.02 20.88
CA ARG A 181 -8.40 -29.22 21.13
C ARG A 181 -9.35 -30.19 21.83
N GLY A 182 -9.81 -31.22 21.11
CA GLY A 182 -10.58 -32.29 21.69
C GLY A 182 -9.75 -32.92 22.80
N VAL A 183 -10.18 -32.70 24.04
CA VAL A 183 -9.63 -33.33 25.23
C VAL A 183 -9.85 -34.83 25.07
N THR A 184 -8.77 -35.59 24.98
CA THR A 184 -8.76 -37.03 25.18
C THR A 184 -9.13 -37.28 26.64
N ALA A 185 -10.37 -37.67 26.90
CA ALA A 185 -10.75 -38.24 28.18
C ALA A 185 -10.26 -39.70 28.21
N THR A 186 -9.20 -39.94 28.96
CA THR A 186 -8.88 -41.26 29.49
C THR A 186 -9.79 -41.52 30.68
N GLY A 187 -10.58 -42.58 30.60
CA GLY A 187 -11.37 -43.18 31.67
C GLY A 187 -11.74 -44.59 31.28
#